data_AF-X1U860-F1
#
_entry.id   AF-X1U860-F1
#
_cell.length_a   1.000
_cell.length_b   1.000
_cell.length_c   1.000
_cell.angle_alpha   90.00
_cell.angle_beta   90.00
_cell.angle_gamma   90.00
#
_symmetry.space_group_name_H-M   'P 1'
#
loop_
_entity.id
_entity.type
_entity.pdbx_description
1 polymer ?
#
loop_
_entity_poly.entity_id
_entity_poly.type
_entity_poly.pdbx_seq_one_letter_code
_entity_poly.pdbx_strand_id
1 'polypeptide(L)'
;PIYQAIIKADSISNVSEDLIFKVIEKQIKDGISSIVIHTGFNLETLNKMKGKRIMKIVSKGGSLTASVMKSNEVENPFKKNFEYIIELVKEHDIVINLGNAMRSGCIHDKVDEFQLSEIKINNKLAKMANKKGVQVILESLGGHIKANDIIKWVKIHKKITNNRPLFVSGPLPIDIGTGYDHIVATVGGAFASGFGADYICAITPAEHLCLPSLDDIKNGLIACKIAAHVGDSMKFGLNHLFNDDLKLSKNRFLKKWKNQ
;
A
#
# COMPACT_ATOMS: atom_id res chain seq x y z
N PRO A 1 -13.07 2.62 -4.40
CA PRO A 1 -13.97 2.54 -5.57
C PRO A 1 -14.32 1.12 -6.08
N ILE A 2 -13.36 0.33 -6.59
CA ILE A 2 -13.67 -0.92 -7.34
C ILE A 2 -14.49 -1.95 -6.55
N TYR A 3 -14.27 -2.04 -5.23
CA TYR A 3 -15.03 -2.97 -4.37
C TYR A 3 -16.53 -2.65 -4.37
N GLN A 4 -16.88 -1.38 -4.18
CA GLN A 4 -18.27 -0.95 -4.15
C GLN A 4 -18.91 -1.02 -5.54
N ALA A 5 -18.14 -0.77 -6.61
CA ALA A 5 -18.63 -0.94 -7.98
C ALA A 5 -19.05 -2.39 -8.26
N ILE A 6 -18.24 -3.36 -7.84
CA ILE A 6 -18.58 -4.79 -7.98
C ILE A 6 -19.83 -5.16 -7.19
N ILE A 7 -19.91 -4.72 -5.93
CA ILE A 7 -21.10 -4.99 -5.09
C ILE A 7 -22.37 -4.42 -5.74
N LYS A 8 -22.30 -3.24 -6.35
CA LYS A 8 -23.45 -2.61 -7.03
C LYS A 8 -23.81 -3.23 -8.38
N ALA A 9 -22.88 -3.95 -9.00
CA ALA A 9 -23.07 -4.53 -10.33
C ALA A 9 -23.69 -5.93 -10.28
N ASP A 10 -23.77 -6.55 -9.09
CA ASP A 10 -24.13 -7.96 -8.80
C ASP A 10 -23.24 -9.02 -9.49
N SER A 11 -22.52 -8.68 -10.55
CA SER A 11 -21.55 -9.51 -11.27
C SER A 11 -20.38 -8.67 -11.77
N ILE A 12 -19.19 -9.28 -11.83
CA ILE A 12 -17.97 -8.68 -12.39
C ILE A 12 -18.18 -8.24 -13.85
N SER A 13 -18.92 -9.03 -14.64
CA SER A 13 -19.20 -8.73 -16.04
C SER A 13 -20.02 -7.44 -16.24
N ASN A 14 -20.80 -7.08 -15.23
CA ASN A 14 -21.71 -5.93 -15.29
C ASN A 14 -21.04 -4.61 -14.84
N VAL A 15 -19.77 -4.67 -14.42
CA VAL A 15 -19.04 -3.48 -13.99
C VAL A 15 -18.63 -2.65 -15.22
N SER A 16 -19.32 -1.54 -15.44
CA SER A 16 -18.97 -0.55 -16.45
C SER A 16 -18.06 0.56 -15.91
N GLU A 17 -17.37 1.27 -16.80
CA GLU A 17 -16.60 2.47 -16.46
C GLU A 17 -17.50 3.54 -15.79
N ASP A 18 -18.71 3.75 -16.33
CA ASP A 18 -19.70 4.68 -15.76
C ASP A 18 -20.08 4.33 -14.32
N LEU A 19 -20.26 3.04 -14.02
CA LEU A 19 -20.57 2.60 -12.66
C LEU A 19 -19.40 2.88 -11.71
N ILE A 20 -18.17 2.63 -12.16
CA ILE A 20 -16.96 2.94 -11.38
C ILE A 20 -16.90 4.43 -11.06
N PHE A 21 -17.16 5.31 -12.03
CA PHE A 21 -17.11 6.77 -11.82
C PHE A 21 -18.26 7.28 -10.96
N LYS A 22 -19.48 6.80 -11.15
CA LYS A 22 -20.61 7.10 -10.23
C LYS A 22 -20.30 6.70 -8.80
N VAL A 23 -19.57 5.60 -8.59
CA VAL A 23 -19.10 5.19 -7.27
C VAL A 23 -18.05 6.15 -6.72
N ILE A 24 -17.08 6.59 -7.54
CA ILE A 24 -16.08 7.58 -7.12
C ILE A 24 -16.76 8.89 -6.70
N GLU A 25 -17.63 9.44 -7.54
CA GLU A 25 -18.39 10.66 -7.24
C GLU A 25 -19.20 10.55 -5.96
N LYS A 26 -19.86 9.40 -5.74
CA LYS A 26 -20.58 9.15 -4.48
C LYS A 26 -19.61 9.15 -3.29
N GLN A 27 -18.48 8.45 -3.38
CA GLN A 27 -17.53 8.37 -2.27
C GLN A 27 -16.93 9.74 -1.94
N ILE A 28 -16.68 10.57 -2.97
CA ILE A 28 -16.26 11.96 -2.80
C ILE A 28 -17.32 12.76 -2.04
N LYS A 29 -18.60 12.64 -2.42
CA LYS A 29 -19.73 13.26 -1.69
C LYS A 29 -19.87 12.74 -0.26
N ASP A 30 -19.53 11.48 -0.01
CA ASP A 30 -19.51 10.88 1.33
C ASP A 30 -18.32 11.37 2.19
N GLY A 31 -17.39 12.15 1.63
CA GLY A 31 -16.32 12.82 2.37
C GLY A 31 -15.05 12.00 2.58
N ILE A 32 -14.72 11.06 1.68
CA ILE A 32 -13.40 10.42 1.71
C ILE A 32 -12.27 11.47 1.61
N SER A 33 -11.08 11.18 2.13
CA SER A 33 -9.91 12.08 1.97
C SER A 33 -8.90 11.57 0.94
N SER A 34 -9.02 10.31 0.52
CA SER A 34 -8.16 9.70 -0.50
C SER A 34 -8.86 8.58 -1.25
N ILE A 35 -8.45 8.32 -2.49
CA ILE A 35 -8.87 7.16 -3.27
C ILE A 35 -7.69 6.24 -3.55
N VAL A 36 -7.89 4.92 -3.37
CA VAL A 36 -6.93 3.91 -3.85
C VAL A 36 -7.41 3.36 -5.18
N ILE A 37 -6.58 3.52 -6.22
CA ILE A 37 -6.85 3.00 -7.58
C ILE A 37 -5.64 2.24 -8.12
N HIS A 38 -5.90 1.24 -8.96
CA HIS A 38 -4.87 0.31 -9.44
C HIS A 38 -4.63 0.51 -10.93
N THR A 39 -3.67 1.35 -11.28
CA THR A 39 -3.37 1.79 -12.67
C THR A 39 -2.13 1.11 -13.27
N GLY A 40 -1.43 0.30 -12.48
CA GLY A 40 -0.08 -0.18 -12.74
C GLY A 40 0.10 -1.23 -13.84
N PHE A 41 -0.98 -1.64 -14.53
CA PHE A 41 -0.96 -2.78 -15.43
C PHE A 41 -1.98 -2.65 -16.56
N ASN A 42 -1.79 -3.47 -17.59
CA ASN A 42 -2.67 -3.61 -18.76
C ASN A 42 -2.90 -5.10 -19.09
N LEU A 43 -3.77 -5.39 -20.06
CA LEU A 43 -4.06 -6.77 -20.48
C LEU A 43 -2.80 -7.55 -20.90
N GLU A 44 -1.87 -6.89 -21.59
CA GLU A 44 -0.59 -7.48 -21.99
C GLU A 44 0.25 -7.91 -20.76
N THR A 45 0.34 -7.05 -19.74
CA THR A 45 1.04 -7.33 -18.48
C THR A 45 0.43 -8.56 -17.80
N LEU A 46 -0.90 -8.63 -17.72
CA LEU A 46 -1.61 -9.76 -17.13
C LEU A 46 -1.34 -11.08 -17.88
N ASN A 47 -1.25 -11.02 -19.21
CA ASN A 47 -0.91 -12.19 -20.03
C ASN A 47 0.53 -12.64 -19.81
N LYS A 48 1.50 -11.72 -19.78
CA LYS A 48 2.92 -12.03 -19.57
C LYS A 48 3.22 -12.63 -18.19
N MET A 49 2.44 -12.28 -17.18
CA MET A 49 2.63 -12.74 -15.80
C MET A 49 2.12 -14.18 -15.56
N LYS A 50 1.32 -14.75 -16.46
CA LYS A 50 0.77 -16.11 -16.31
C LYS A 50 1.89 -17.13 -16.10
N GLY A 51 1.81 -17.88 -14.99
CA GLY A 51 2.78 -18.93 -14.64
C GLY A 51 4.13 -18.45 -14.14
N LYS A 52 4.33 -17.14 -13.90
CA LYS A 52 5.61 -16.57 -13.42
C LYS A 52 5.72 -16.46 -11.90
N ARG A 53 4.59 -16.46 -11.19
CA ARG A 53 4.48 -16.25 -9.74
C ARG A 53 3.75 -17.42 -9.07
N ILE A 54 4.11 -17.69 -7.82
CA ILE A 54 3.43 -18.64 -6.93
C ILE A 54 2.05 -18.10 -6.55
N MET A 55 1.98 -16.85 -6.04
CA MET A 55 0.74 -16.27 -5.50
C MET A 55 0.03 -15.31 -6.46
N LYS A 56 0.48 -15.21 -7.72
CA LYS A 56 -0.14 -14.39 -8.78
C LYS A 56 -0.34 -12.93 -8.32
N ILE A 57 -1.57 -12.41 -8.36
CA ILE A 57 -1.97 -11.08 -7.87
C ILE A 57 -2.68 -11.26 -6.53
N VAL A 58 -2.04 -10.82 -5.45
CA VAL A 58 -2.62 -10.85 -4.09
C VAL A 58 -3.33 -9.56 -3.70
N SER A 59 -3.13 -8.48 -4.45
CA SER A 59 -3.91 -7.25 -4.24
C SER A 59 -5.36 -7.51 -4.58
N LYS A 60 -6.27 -7.42 -3.59
CA LYS A 60 -7.72 -7.55 -3.83
C LYS A 60 -8.23 -6.48 -4.82
N GLY A 61 -7.75 -5.24 -4.73
CA GLY A 61 -8.11 -4.19 -5.69
C GLY A 61 -7.52 -4.42 -7.08
N GLY A 62 -6.28 -4.88 -7.15
CA GLY A 62 -5.63 -5.27 -8.40
C GLY A 62 -6.31 -6.46 -9.08
N SER A 63 -6.61 -7.51 -8.32
CA SER A 63 -7.23 -8.74 -8.84
C SER A 63 -8.66 -8.50 -9.29
N LEU A 64 -9.45 -7.73 -8.55
CA LEU A 64 -10.80 -7.34 -8.96
C LEU A 64 -10.78 -6.47 -10.22
N THR A 65 -9.87 -5.52 -10.32
CA THR A 65 -9.68 -4.70 -11.54
C THR A 65 -9.29 -5.58 -12.73
N ALA A 66 -8.34 -6.50 -12.54
CA ALA A 66 -7.93 -7.46 -13.57
C ALA A 66 -9.07 -8.39 -14.00
N SER A 67 -9.93 -8.82 -13.07
CA SER A 67 -11.11 -9.64 -13.38
C SER A 67 -12.14 -8.88 -14.21
N VAL A 68 -12.41 -7.60 -13.90
CA VAL A 68 -13.29 -6.74 -14.72
C VAL A 68 -12.71 -6.59 -16.13
N MET A 69 -11.41 -6.27 -16.25
CA MET A 69 -10.73 -6.16 -17.54
C MET A 69 -10.86 -7.43 -18.38
N LYS A 70 -10.63 -8.61 -17.76
CA LYS A 70 -10.70 -9.89 -18.47
C LYS A 70 -12.13 -10.29 -18.82
N SER A 71 -13.09 -10.06 -17.92
CA SER A 71 -14.50 -10.45 -18.14
C SER A 71 -15.15 -9.66 -19.27
N ASN A 72 -14.72 -8.40 -19.45
CA ASN A 72 -15.34 -7.47 -20.40
C ASN A 72 -14.44 -7.20 -21.62
N GLU A 73 -13.26 -7.85 -21.69
CA GLU A 73 -12.25 -7.64 -22.72
C GLU A 73 -11.85 -6.16 -22.90
N VAL A 74 -11.77 -5.43 -21.78
CA VAL A 74 -11.43 -4.00 -21.74
C VAL A 74 -10.05 -3.77 -21.13
N GLU A 75 -9.43 -2.66 -21.53
CA GLU A 75 -8.19 -2.21 -20.91
C GLU A 75 -8.46 -1.62 -19.51
N ASN A 76 -7.41 -1.40 -18.71
CA ASN A 76 -7.54 -0.91 -17.34
C ASN A 76 -8.36 0.40 -17.27
N PRO A 77 -9.54 0.40 -16.64
CA PRO A 77 -10.48 1.53 -16.69
C PRO A 77 -9.96 2.76 -15.93
N PHE A 78 -9.16 2.55 -14.88
CA PHE A 78 -8.53 3.65 -14.15
C PHE A 78 -7.40 4.28 -14.94
N LYS A 79 -6.57 3.46 -15.60
CA LYS A 79 -5.42 3.96 -16.37
C LYS A 79 -5.87 4.71 -17.61
N LYS A 80 -6.84 4.16 -18.36
CA LYS A 80 -7.41 4.77 -19.57
C LYS A 80 -8.01 6.15 -19.27
N ASN A 81 -8.71 6.27 -18.14
CA ASN A 81 -9.46 7.48 -17.76
C ASN A 81 -8.78 8.30 -16.66
N PHE A 82 -7.47 8.18 -16.50
CA PHE A 82 -6.79 8.78 -15.35
C PHE A 82 -6.86 10.31 -15.34
N GLU A 83 -6.91 10.97 -16.50
CA GLU A 83 -7.11 12.42 -16.57
C GLU A 83 -8.49 12.85 -16.06
N TYR A 84 -9.55 12.10 -16.37
CA TYR A 84 -10.89 12.35 -15.85
C TYR A 84 -10.93 12.18 -14.33
N ILE A 85 -10.27 11.14 -13.81
CA ILE A 85 -10.14 10.93 -12.37
C ILE A 85 -9.43 12.11 -11.70
N ILE A 86 -8.39 12.68 -12.33
CA ILE A 86 -7.69 13.87 -11.80
C ILE A 86 -8.66 15.05 -11.67
N GLU A 87 -9.51 15.32 -12.67
CA GLU A 87 -10.48 16.42 -12.58
C GLU A 87 -11.48 16.18 -11.43
N LEU A 88 -12.03 14.97 -11.33
CA LEU A 88 -12.97 14.60 -10.26
C LEU A 88 -12.40 14.81 -8.86
N VAL A 89 -11.16 14.39 -8.61
CA VAL A 89 -10.56 14.51 -7.27
C VAL A 89 -10.09 15.92 -6.95
N LYS A 90 -9.74 16.71 -7.97
CA LYS A 90 -9.18 18.05 -7.81
C LYS A 90 -10.18 19.02 -7.20
N GLU A 91 -11.45 18.94 -7.61
CA GLU A 91 -12.52 19.80 -7.10
C GLU A 91 -12.76 19.65 -5.59
N HIS A 92 -12.29 18.54 -5.01
CA HIS A 92 -12.56 18.14 -3.64
C HIS A 92 -11.30 17.91 -2.79
N ASP A 93 -10.11 18.29 -3.28
CA ASP A 93 -8.80 18.07 -2.64
C ASP A 93 -8.58 16.62 -2.16
N ILE A 94 -8.97 15.65 -2.99
CA ILE A 94 -8.84 14.23 -2.67
C ILE A 94 -7.46 13.74 -3.10
N VAL A 95 -6.74 13.09 -2.19
CA VAL A 95 -5.42 12.50 -2.48
C VAL A 95 -5.59 11.23 -3.33
N ILE A 96 -4.85 11.13 -4.44
CA ILE A 96 -4.77 9.88 -5.19
C ILE A 96 -3.70 8.98 -4.55
N ASN A 97 -4.10 7.79 -4.13
CA ASN A 97 -3.18 6.71 -3.78
C ASN A 97 -3.11 5.70 -4.93
N LEU A 98 -1.95 5.61 -5.58
CA LEU A 98 -1.72 4.66 -6.66
C LEU A 98 -1.27 3.32 -6.07
N GLY A 99 -2.18 2.35 -6.07
CA GLY A 99 -2.05 1.04 -5.45
C GLY A 99 -0.99 0.13 -6.10
N ASN A 100 -0.45 -0.79 -5.30
CA ASN A 100 0.53 -1.81 -5.72
C ASN A 100 -0.16 -3.13 -6.11
N ALA A 101 -0.84 -3.17 -7.27
CA ALA A 101 -1.47 -4.40 -7.73
C ALA A 101 -0.46 -5.53 -7.94
N MET A 102 0.74 -5.20 -8.39
CA MET A 102 1.80 -6.14 -8.74
C MET A 102 2.74 -6.45 -7.57
N ARG A 103 2.36 -6.15 -6.32
CA ARG A 103 3.14 -6.58 -5.15
C ARG A 103 3.20 -8.10 -5.03
N SER A 104 4.24 -8.59 -4.38
CA SER A 104 4.46 -9.99 -4.08
C SER A 104 3.59 -10.51 -2.93
N GLY A 105 3.08 -11.73 -3.08
CA GLY A 105 2.29 -12.43 -2.07
C GLY A 105 3.08 -13.35 -1.13
N CYS A 106 4.29 -13.72 -1.53
CA CYS A 106 5.21 -14.52 -0.72
C CYS A 106 6.65 -14.03 -0.99
N ILE A 107 7.59 -14.33 -0.10
CA ILE A 107 8.98 -13.87 -0.27
C ILE A 107 9.69 -14.56 -1.45
N HIS A 108 9.13 -15.66 -1.96
CA HIS A 108 9.63 -16.38 -3.11
C HIS A 108 9.20 -15.77 -4.44
N ASP A 109 8.09 -15.04 -4.47
CA ASP A 109 7.73 -14.14 -5.57
C ASP A 109 8.57 -12.88 -5.43
N LYS A 110 9.84 -12.91 -5.86
CA LYS A 110 10.73 -11.75 -5.77
C LYS A 110 10.12 -10.53 -6.46
N VAL A 111 10.49 -9.34 -5.99
CA VAL A 111 10.17 -8.08 -6.72
C VAL A 111 10.71 -8.20 -8.14
N ASP A 112 9.79 -8.28 -9.10
CA ASP A 112 10.05 -8.65 -10.48
C ASP A 112 9.81 -7.46 -11.44
N GLU A 113 9.90 -7.74 -12.74
CA GLU A 113 9.67 -6.77 -13.81
C GLU A 113 8.25 -6.18 -13.80
N PHE A 114 7.24 -6.92 -13.32
CA PHE A 114 5.86 -6.45 -13.27
C PHE A 114 5.67 -5.43 -12.15
N GLN A 115 6.22 -5.69 -10.97
CA GLN A 115 6.22 -4.73 -9.88
C GLN A 115 7.04 -3.48 -10.24
N LEU A 116 8.21 -3.64 -10.86
CA LEU A 116 9.02 -2.51 -11.30
C LEU A 116 8.32 -1.68 -12.40
N SER A 117 7.61 -2.33 -13.32
CA SER A 117 6.80 -1.68 -14.34
C SER A 117 5.68 -0.84 -13.72
N GLU A 118 4.96 -1.41 -12.75
CA GLU A 118 3.92 -0.70 -12.00
C GLU A 118 4.46 0.57 -11.31
N ILE A 119 5.62 0.49 -10.64
CA ILE A 119 6.25 1.65 -10.00
C ILE A 119 6.54 2.76 -11.02
N LYS A 120 7.05 2.40 -12.20
CA LYS A 120 7.36 3.37 -13.27
C LYS A 120 6.10 4.00 -13.85
N ILE A 121 5.06 3.20 -14.09
CA ILE A 121 3.75 3.67 -14.58
C ILE A 121 3.12 4.61 -13.55
N ASN A 122 3.05 4.19 -12.29
CA ASN A 122 2.47 5.00 -11.22
C ASN A 122 3.24 6.32 -11.03
N ASN A 123 4.57 6.31 -11.15
CA ASN A 123 5.35 7.56 -11.12
C ASN A 123 5.03 8.50 -12.30
N LYS A 124 4.84 7.97 -13.51
CA LYS A 124 4.43 8.77 -14.68
C LYS A 124 3.06 9.41 -14.44
N LEU A 125 2.10 8.63 -13.97
CA LEU A 125 0.75 9.11 -13.66
C LEU A 125 0.77 10.13 -12.51
N ALA A 126 1.56 9.89 -11.47
CA ALA A 126 1.72 10.83 -10.38
C ALA A 126 2.26 12.20 -10.84
N LYS A 127 3.25 12.21 -11.74
CA LYS A 127 3.74 13.46 -12.36
C LYS A 127 2.64 14.19 -13.13
N MET A 128 1.76 13.45 -13.80
CA MET A 128 0.62 14.04 -14.52
C MET A 128 -0.39 14.68 -13.56
N ALA A 129 -0.76 13.98 -12.49
CA ALA A 129 -1.65 14.51 -11.46
C ALA A 129 -1.07 15.76 -10.77
N ASN A 130 0.23 15.74 -10.42
CA ASN A 130 0.84 16.91 -9.79
C ASN A 130 0.91 18.14 -10.70
N LYS A 131 1.10 17.96 -12.01
CA LYS A 131 1.02 19.09 -12.97
C LYS A 131 -0.34 19.79 -12.94
N LYS A 132 -1.40 19.07 -12.54
CA LYS A 132 -2.75 19.59 -12.37
C LYS A 132 -3.07 20.01 -10.93
N GLY A 133 -2.09 19.98 -10.03
CA GLY A 133 -2.24 20.38 -8.62
C GLY A 133 -2.80 19.29 -7.70
N VAL A 134 -2.91 18.04 -8.16
CA VAL A 134 -3.45 16.93 -7.34
C VAL A 134 -2.33 16.22 -6.57
N GLN A 135 -2.59 15.95 -5.30
CA GLN A 135 -1.70 15.26 -4.38
C GLN A 135 -1.68 13.75 -4.66
N VAL A 136 -0.50 13.12 -4.60
CA VAL A 136 -0.34 11.69 -4.91
C VAL A 136 0.58 10.98 -3.93
N ILE A 137 0.10 9.86 -3.40
CA ILE A 137 0.88 8.87 -2.65
C ILE A 137 1.09 7.64 -3.52
N LEU A 138 2.28 7.04 -3.44
CA LEU A 138 2.60 5.81 -4.14
C LEU A 138 2.63 4.63 -3.17
N GLU A 139 1.57 3.83 -3.16
CA GLU A 139 1.59 2.49 -2.57
C GLU A 139 2.31 1.58 -3.57
N SER A 140 3.63 1.44 -3.43
CA SER A 140 4.50 0.91 -4.51
C SER A 140 5.42 -0.22 -4.06
N LEU A 141 5.56 -0.41 -2.76
CA LEU A 141 6.30 -1.52 -2.14
C LEU A 141 5.46 -2.08 -0.99
N GLY A 142 5.87 -3.21 -0.43
CA GLY A 142 5.09 -3.94 0.57
C GLY A 142 4.70 -5.34 0.08
N GLY A 143 3.69 -5.93 0.72
CA GLY A 143 3.41 -7.36 0.61
C GLY A 143 4.53 -8.15 1.27
N HIS A 144 5.05 -9.14 0.57
CA HIS A 144 6.11 -10.01 1.07
C HIS A 144 7.41 -9.70 0.36
N ILE A 145 8.44 -9.33 1.12
CA ILE A 145 9.75 -8.95 0.57
C ILE A 145 10.82 -9.59 1.43
N LYS A 146 11.68 -10.41 0.84
CA LYS A 146 12.82 -11.02 1.54
C LYS A 146 13.60 -9.97 2.34
N ALA A 147 13.91 -10.27 3.61
CA ALA A 147 14.50 -9.33 4.56
C ALA A 147 15.66 -8.48 3.99
N ASN A 148 16.65 -9.13 3.37
CA ASN A 148 17.84 -8.44 2.82
C ASN A 148 17.53 -7.48 1.65
N ASP A 149 16.38 -7.66 0.98
CA ASP A 149 16.01 -6.88 -0.19
C ASP A 149 15.18 -5.64 0.15
N ILE A 150 14.63 -5.54 1.37
CA ILE A 150 13.77 -4.41 1.81
C ILE A 150 14.47 -3.07 1.60
N ILE A 151 15.67 -2.93 2.17
CA ILE A 151 16.45 -1.69 2.11
C ILE A 151 16.76 -1.30 0.66
N LYS A 152 17.19 -2.29 -0.13
CA LYS A 152 17.54 -2.12 -1.55
C LYS A 152 16.32 -1.58 -2.32
N TRP A 153 15.15 -2.19 -2.16
CA TRP A 153 13.97 -1.81 -2.91
C TRP A 153 13.40 -0.47 -2.50
N VAL A 154 13.41 -0.13 -1.21
CA VAL A 154 13.01 1.22 -0.75
C VAL A 154 13.91 2.28 -1.39
N LYS A 155 15.23 2.09 -1.39
CA LYS A 155 16.17 3.02 -2.05
C LYS A 155 15.95 3.11 -3.56
N ILE A 156 15.73 1.98 -4.23
CA ILE A 156 15.43 1.95 -5.68
C ILE A 156 14.13 2.72 -5.97
N HIS A 157 13.07 2.49 -5.20
CA HIS A 157 11.81 3.20 -5.35
C HIS A 157 12.02 4.71 -5.19
N LYS A 158 12.68 5.15 -4.11
CA LYS A 158 12.95 6.57 -3.88
C LYS A 158 13.74 7.22 -5.01
N LYS A 159 14.72 6.50 -5.57
CA LYS A 159 15.47 6.97 -6.74
C LYS A 159 14.58 7.07 -7.99
N ILE A 160 13.81 6.04 -8.32
CA ILE A 160 12.97 6.01 -9.53
C ILE A 160 11.85 7.06 -9.47
N THR A 161 11.32 7.29 -8.27
CA THR A 161 10.15 8.14 -8.05
C THR A 161 10.50 9.57 -7.66
N ASN A 162 11.78 9.92 -7.56
CA ASN A 162 12.26 11.23 -7.10
C ASN A 162 11.72 11.58 -5.69
N ASN A 163 11.96 10.69 -4.74
CA ASN A 163 11.59 10.82 -3.33
C ASN A 163 10.10 11.05 -3.05
N ARG A 164 9.21 10.58 -3.93
CA ARG A 164 7.76 10.64 -3.68
C ARG A 164 7.37 9.92 -2.37
N PRO A 165 6.26 10.33 -1.73
CA PRO A 165 5.71 9.62 -0.59
C PRO A 165 5.48 8.14 -0.94
N LEU A 166 6.16 7.27 -0.21
CA LEU A 166 6.10 5.82 -0.32
C LEU A 166 5.21 5.28 0.80
N PHE A 167 4.13 4.63 0.41
CA PHE A 167 3.29 3.85 1.30
C PHE A 167 3.63 2.37 1.13
N VAL A 168 3.98 1.71 2.25
CA VAL A 168 4.24 0.28 2.30
C VAL A 168 3.15 -0.46 3.05
N SER A 169 2.79 -1.64 2.53
CA SER A 169 1.92 -2.61 3.21
C SER A 169 2.79 -3.71 3.81
N GLY A 170 2.99 -3.72 5.14
CA GLY A 170 4.14 -4.42 5.74
C GLY A 170 5.45 -3.70 5.41
N PRO A 171 6.50 -4.36 4.88
CA PRO A 171 6.49 -5.70 4.29
C PRO A 171 6.68 -6.83 5.31
N LEU A 172 6.27 -8.04 4.92
CA LEU A 172 6.56 -9.27 5.64
C LEU A 172 7.90 -9.88 5.15
N PRO A 173 8.95 -9.94 5.99
CA PRO A 173 10.25 -10.50 5.61
C PRO A 173 10.34 -12.02 5.53
N ILE A 174 9.35 -12.73 6.06
CA ILE A 174 9.21 -14.19 6.07
C ILE A 174 7.73 -14.56 5.94
N ASP A 175 7.43 -15.76 5.42
CA ASP A 175 6.04 -16.23 5.23
C ASP A 175 5.56 -17.17 6.34
N ILE A 176 6.48 -17.81 7.08
CA ILE A 176 6.17 -18.85 8.07
C ILE A 176 5.67 -18.30 9.42
N GLY A 177 5.42 -16.99 9.51
CA GLY A 177 4.97 -16.32 10.73
C GLY A 177 3.45 -16.11 10.79
N THR A 178 2.67 -16.83 9.97
CA THR A 178 1.20 -16.72 9.93
C THR A 178 0.57 -16.82 11.32
N GLY A 179 -0.38 -15.93 11.62
CA GLY A 179 -0.95 -15.73 12.96
C GLY A 179 -0.13 -14.77 13.84
N TYR A 180 1.12 -14.50 13.46
CA TYR A 180 2.02 -13.52 14.06
C TYR A 180 2.49 -12.49 13.03
N ASP A 181 1.73 -12.32 11.94
CA ASP A 181 2.10 -11.47 10.82
C ASP A 181 2.30 -9.99 11.22
N HIS A 182 1.59 -9.52 12.24
CA HIS A 182 1.85 -8.21 12.85
C HIS A 182 3.28 -8.05 13.40
N ILE A 183 3.87 -9.09 14.00
CA ILE A 183 5.25 -9.09 14.50
C ILE A 183 6.23 -9.12 13.32
N VAL A 184 5.95 -10.00 12.35
CA VAL A 184 6.75 -10.13 11.12
C VAL A 184 6.78 -8.79 10.36
N ALA A 185 5.62 -8.18 10.18
CA ALA A 185 5.45 -6.87 9.55
C ALA A 185 6.09 -5.73 10.35
N THR A 186 6.18 -5.83 11.68
CA THR A 186 6.90 -4.84 12.50
C THR A 186 8.38 -4.79 12.12
N VAL A 187 9.01 -5.96 11.93
CA VAL A 187 10.42 -6.04 11.52
C VAL A 187 10.60 -5.42 10.14
N GLY A 188 9.83 -5.85 9.14
CA GLY A 188 9.98 -5.34 7.78
C GLY A 188 9.58 -3.87 7.65
N GLY A 189 8.50 -3.46 8.32
CA GLY A 189 7.99 -2.09 8.37
C GLY A 189 8.96 -1.12 9.02
N ALA A 190 9.67 -1.55 10.08
CA ALA A 190 10.71 -0.73 10.73
C ALA A 190 11.86 -0.44 9.77
N PHE A 191 12.38 -1.45 9.07
CA PHE A 191 13.39 -1.25 8.04
C PHE A 191 12.86 -0.41 6.87
N ALA A 192 11.65 -0.68 6.39
CA ALA A 192 11.08 0.08 5.29
C ALA A 192 10.94 1.57 5.66
N SER A 193 10.40 1.86 6.84
CA SER A 193 10.33 3.22 7.38
C SER A 193 11.73 3.81 7.53
N GLY A 194 12.64 3.17 8.26
CA GLY A 194 13.98 3.68 8.53
C GLY A 194 14.80 4.05 7.29
N PHE A 195 14.50 3.43 6.14
CA PHE A 195 15.19 3.70 4.87
C PHE A 195 14.39 4.55 3.87
N GLY A 196 13.21 5.03 4.24
CA GLY A 196 12.52 6.10 3.51
C GLY A 196 11.03 5.91 3.27
N ALA A 197 10.39 4.81 3.68
CA ALA A 197 8.92 4.75 3.61
C ALA A 197 8.30 5.84 4.50
N ASP A 198 7.21 6.44 4.04
CA ASP A 198 6.56 7.59 4.70
C ASP A 198 5.23 7.17 5.36
N TYR A 199 4.61 6.09 4.85
CA TYR A 199 3.41 5.49 5.43
C TYR A 199 3.60 3.98 5.57
N ILE A 200 3.08 3.42 6.67
CA ILE A 200 3.09 1.98 6.95
C ILE A 200 1.64 1.53 7.16
N CYS A 201 1.21 0.50 6.43
CA CYS A 201 -0.09 -0.13 6.64
C CYS A 201 0.04 -1.12 7.79
N ALA A 202 -0.79 -0.97 8.82
CA ALA A 202 -0.80 -1.91 9.92
C ALA A 202 -1.23 -3.31 9.43
N ILE A 203 -0.51 -4.33 9.88
CA ILE A 203 -0.85 -5.73 9.66
C ILE A 203 -1.33 -6.29 11.00
N THR A 204 -2.43 -7.03 10.97
CA THR A 204 -3.04 -7.60 12.17
C THR A 204 -2.58 -9.05 12.39
N PRO A 205 -2.72 -9.61 13.61
CA PRO A 205 -2.50 -11.05 13.83
C PRO A 205 -3.39 -11.95 12.95
N ALA A 206 -4.58 -11.47 12.57
CA ALA A 206 -5.53 -12.20 11.72
C ALA A 206 -5.18 -12.22 10.21
N GLU A 207 -4.11 -11.52 9.79
CA GLU A 207 -3.65 -11.53 8.40
C GLU A 207 -3.46 -12.98 7.92
N HIS A 208 -3.86 -13.25 6.68
CA HIS A 208 -3.87 -14.58 6.04
C HIS A 208 -4.79 -15.64 6.68
N LEU A 209 -5.51 -15.32 7.76
CA LEU A 209 -6.35 -16.28 8.48
C LEU A 209 -7.84 -15.94 8.35
N CYS A 210 -8.23 -14.71 8.69
CA CYS A 210 -9.63 -14.31 8.76
C CYS A 210 -9.79 -12.78 8.80
N LEU A 211 -11.01 -12.31 9.04
CA LEU A 211 -11.26 -10.90 9.34
C LEU A 211 -10.82 -10.60 10.79
N PRO A 212 -10.18 -9.44 11.04
CA PRO A 212 -9.65 -9.12 12.36
C PRO A 212 -10.74 -8.79 13.37
N SER A 213 -10.55 -9.22 14.62
CA SER A 213 -11.28 -8.74 15.78
C SER A 213 -10.82 -7.34 16.22
N LEU A 214 -11.51 -6.75 17.20
CA LEU A 214 -11.08 -5.48 17.81
C LEU A 214 -9.69 -5.58 18.45
N ASP A 215 -9.37 -6.71 19.06
CA ASP A 215 -8.07 -6.95 19.67
C ASP A 215 -6.97 -7.12 18.62
N ASP A 216 -7.27 -7.79 17.50
CA ASP A 216 -6.36 -7.90 16.37
C ASP A 216 -6.01 -6.53 15.78
N ILE A 217 -7.02 -5.65 15.63
CA ILE A 217 -6.84 -4.27 15.18
C ILE A 217 -5.94 -3.52 16.16
N LYS A 218 -6.24 -3.58 17.46
CA LYS A 218 -5.44 -2.90 18.50
C LYS A 218 -3.98 -3.37 18.48
N ASN A 219 -3.75 -4.69 18.42
CA ASN A 219 -2.41 -5.27 18.40
C ASN A 219 -1.65 -4.88 17.12
N GLY A 220 -2.29 -4.94 15.96
CA GLY A 220 -1.71 -4.49 14.69
C GLY A 220 -1.34 -3.00 14.70
N LEU A 221 -2.18 -2.14 15.28
CA LEU A 221 -1.90 -0.71 15.40
C LEU A 221 -0.73 -0.43 16.35
N ILE A 222 -0.66 -1.09 17.51
CA ILE A 222 0.47 -0.95 18.44
C ILE A 222 1.77 -1.39 17.75
N ALA A 223 1.76 -2.56 17.11
CA ALA A 223 2.89 -3.10 16.36
C ALA A 223 3.36 -2.13 15.25
N CYS A 224 2.43 -1.57 14.47
CA CYS A 224 2.72 -0.58 13.44
C CYS A 224 3.32 0.72 14.01
N LYS A 225 2.79 1.23 15.12
CA LYS A 225 3.35 2.42 15.80
C LYS A 225 4.78 2.17 16.29
N ILE A 226 5.06 0.99 16.82
CA ILE A 226 6.42 0.59 17.21
C ILE A 226 7.33 0.56 15.98
N ALA A 227 6.90 -0.04 14.87
CA ALA A 227 7.66 -0.08 13.62
C ALA A 227 7.98 1.34 13.10
N ALA A 228 6.99 2.24 13.12
CA ALA A 228 7.16 3.64 12.74
C ALA A 228 8.21 4.34 13.62
N HIS A 229 8.09 4.20 14.95
CA HIS A 229 9.02 4.79 15.91
C HIS A 229 10.45 4.26 15.76
N VAL A 230 10.62 2.95 15.54
CA VAL A 230 11.93 2.36 15.22
C VAL A 230 12.50 2.97 13.93
N GLY A 231 11.67 3.08 12.89
CA GLY A 231 12.08 3.72 11.63
C GLY A 231 12.47 5.18 11.79
N ASP A 232 11.73 5.96 12.57
CA ASP A 232 12.05 7.36 12.86
C ASP A 232 13.37 7.46 13.63
N SER A 233 13.59 6.59 14.63
CA SER A 233 14.87 6.51 15.33
C SER A 233 16.05 6.21 14.39
N MET A 234 15.84 5.37 13.36
CA MET A 234 16.88 5.08 12.36
C MET A 234 17.14 6.27 11.43
N LYS A 235 16.09 6.97 11.00
CA LYS A 235 16.18 8.12 10.08
C LYS A 235 16.83 9.33 10.73
N PHE A 236 16.43 9.60 11.96
CA PHE A 236 16.65 10.90 12.57
C PHE A 236 17.48 10.86 13.85
N GLY A 237 17.80 9.66 14.34
CA GLY A 237 18.57 9.47 15.56
C GLY A 237 17.77 9.75 16.84
N LEU A 238 18.46 9.68 17.97
CA LEU A 238 17.87 9.70 19.31
C LEU A 238 17.18 11.03 19.71
N ASN A 239 17.40 12.11 18.95
CA ASN A 239 17.03 13.47 19.36
C ASN A 239 15.87 14.09 18.57
N HIS A 240 15.29 13.37 17.61
CA HIS A 240 14.42 14.00 16.61
C HIS A 240 12.94 14.12 16.98
N LEU A 241 12.45 13.31 17.92
CA LEU A 241 11.07 13.39 18.39
C LEU A 241 11.11 13.21 19.90
N PHE A 242 10.18 13.88 20.59
CA PHE A 242 9.92 13.85 22.03
C PHE A 242 10.71 12.79 22.81
N ASN A 243 11.40 13.22 23.88
CA ASN A 243 12.27 12.43 24.75
C ASN A 243 11.55 11.25 25.47
N ASP A 244 10.53 10.64 24.89
CA ASP A 244 9.71 9.56 25.43
C ASP A 244 10.57 8.34 25.74
N ASP A 245 11.47 7.90 24.85
CA ASP A 245 12.41 6.81 25.13
C ASP A 245 13.33 7.13 26.31
N LEU A 246 13.90 8.35 26.34
CA LEU A 246 14.76 8.80 27.44
C LEU A 246 13.98 8.92 28.74
N LYS A 247 12.76 9.47 28.70
CA LYS A 247 11.86 9.64 29.84
C LYS A 247 11.44 8.28 30.39
N LEU A 248 11.06 7.35 29.53
CA LEU A 248 10.72 5.98 29.89
C LEU A 248 11.94 5.27 30.49
N SER A 249 13.13 5.43 29.91
CA SER A 249 14.38 4.87 30.44
C SER A 249 14.73 5.42 31.81
N LYS A 250 14.57 6.74 32.04
CA LYS A 250 14.74 7.37 33.35
C LYS A 250 13.73 6.86 34.37
N ASN A 251 12.46 6.71 33.98
CA ASN A 251 11.43 6.14 34.86
C ASN A 251 11.74 4.68 35.21
N ARG A 252 12.20 3.87 34.25
CA ARG A 252 12.63 2.48 34.45
C ARG A 252 13.79 2.37 35.42
N PHE A 253 14.82 3.20 35.25
CA PHE A 253 15.97 3.26 36.17
C PHE A 253 15.53 3.61 37.60
N LEU A 254 14.61 4.56 37.75
CA LEU A 254 14.05 4.99 39.04
C LEU A 254 12.94 4.06 39.57
N LYS A 255 12.61 2.96 38.87
CA LYS A 255 11.53 2.02 39.22
C LYS A 255 10.16 2.71 39.39
N LYS A 256 9.90 3.79 38.65
CA LYS A 256 8.63 4.52 38.65
C LYS A 256 7.59 3.79 37.77
N TRP A 257 7.11 2.63 38.22
CA TRP A 257 6.30 1.70 37.43
C TRP A 257 5.04 2.30 36.81
N LYS A 258 4.32 3.19 37.49
CA LYS A 258 3.11 3.83 36.94
C LYS A 258 3.42 4.82 35.81
N ASN A 259 4.62 5.40 35.82
CA ASN A 259 5.08 6.33 34.80
C ASN A 259 5.79 5.61 33.64
N GLN A 260 6.13 4.34 33.81
CA GLN A 260 6.64 3.45 32.76
C GLN A 260 5.46 2.79 32.06
#